data_AF-A0A935DHS1-F1
#
_entry.id   AF-A0A935DHS1-F1
#
_cell.length_a   1.000
_cell.length_b   1.000
_cell.length_c   1.000
_cell.angle_alpha   90.00
_cell.angle_beta   90.00
_cell.angle_gamma   90.00
#
_symmetry.space_group_name_H-M   'P 1'
#
loop_
_entity.id
_entity.type
_entity.pdbx_description
1 polymer ?
#
loop_
_entity_poly.entity_id
_entity_poly.type
_entity_poly.pdbx_seq_one_letter_code
_entity_poly.pdbx_strand_id
1 'polypeptide(L)'
;MKGPLLSGLVALAAASFSNSAHAQRRPPGVSDRPMDESWPVTRSWDAAAEAEFGRWVQTIGRAVEARRCRTLASCLDSPAINPLYVSGRRSTFRADCGDVPYILRAYFAWRRQLPFLHTASVRGERASRDGRYSYTNRPASTRRWSDYATPRRLLHDIGSSVHSGFFRMRPELDDSDTYPVCVDRGAIHPGTAFYDPDGHVLTVYEVRPDGEIRLIDGHPGGSFTSRRFSSQLTLGSSRQGGGFRNFRPMLLRRGAITRPRNAELSDYDAMVQHDPARWVVRGRQLGYHDWVRVRLGAPLPPGAPPAATSAVAAASARR
;
A
#
# COMPACT_ATOMS: atom_id res chain seq x y z
N MET A 1 23.80 55.63 71.07
CA MET A 1 23.93 55.70 69.60
C MET A 1 23.07 54.60 69.01
N LYS A 2 21.97 54.98 68.33
CA LYS A 2 20.99 54.08 67.71
C LYS A 2 21.49 53.73 66.30
N GLY A 3 21.68 52.45 66.00
CA GLY A 3 21.90 51.94 64.64
C GLY A 3 20.60 51.34 64.08
N PRO A 4 20.27 51.53 62.79
CA PRO A 4 18.99 51.11 62.24
C PRO A 4 19.01 49.64 61.77
N LEU A 5 17.90 48.95 62.01
CA LEU A 5 17.53 47.68 61.39
C LEU A 5 17.04 47.95 59.97
N LEU A 6 17.69 47.36 58.96
CA LEU A 6 17.25 47.38 57.57
C LEU A 6 16.55 46.06 57.23
N SER A 7 15.22 46.16 57.06
CA SER A 7 14.34 45.13 56.51
C SER A 7 14.61 44.92 55.02
N GLY A 8 15.04 43.71 54.63
CA GLY A 8 15.11 43.30 53.23
C GLY A 8 13.84 42.57 52.80
N LEU A 9 13.00 43.22 51.99
CA LEU A 9 11.90 42.57 51.25
C LEU A 9 12.49 41.63 50.19
N VAL A 10 12.13 40.35 50.24
CA VAL A 10 12.36 39.40 49.14
C VAL A 10 11.20 39.55 48.15
N ALA A 11 11.46 40.16 47.00
CA ALA A 11 10.53 40.18 45.88
C ALA A 11 10.52 38.80 45.21
N LEU A 12 9.43 38.05 45.36
CA LEU A 12 9.16 36.88 44.51
C LEU A 12 8.85 37.39 43.08
N ALA A 13 9.80 37.22 42.17
CA ALA A 13 9.53 37.36 40.75
C ALA A 13 8.65 36.18 40.30
N ALA A 14 7.35 36.44 40.11
CA ALA A 14 6.48 35.51 39.40
C ALA A 14 6.91 35.49 37.93
N ALA A 15 7.65 34.46 37.53
CA ALA A 15 7.93 34.19 36.13
C ALA A 15 6.61 33.76 35.46
N SER A 16 5.97 34.70 34.77
CA SER A 16 4.88 34.41 33.84
C SER A 16 5.42 33.52 32.73
N PHE A 17 5.17 32.21 32.81
CA PHE A 17 5.30 31.31 31.67
C PHE A 17 4.20 31.67 30.66
N SER A 18 4.46 32.67 29.82
CA SER A 18 3.76 32.80 28.55
C SER A 18 4.10 31.56 27.73
N ASN A 19 3.23 30.56 27.84
CA ASN A 19 3.26 29.35 27.04
C ASN A 19 2.85 29.78 25.60
N SER A 20 3.77 30.43 24.89
CA SER A 20 3.55 30.86 23.53
C SER A 20 3.31 29.62 22.69
N ALA A 21 2.11 29.55 22.12
CA ALA A 21 1.62 28.56 21.16
C ALA A 21 2.38 28.57 19.82
N HIS A 22 3.71 28.64 19.88
CA HIS A 22 4.65 28.31 18.83
C HIS A 22 5.25 26.93 19.14
N ALA A 23 4.41 25.89 19.12
CA ALA A 23 4.90 24.55 18.84
C ALA A 23 5.67 24.63 17.50
N GLN A 24 7.00 24.62 17.57
CA GLN A 24 7.90 24.92 16.46
C GLN A 24 7.51 24.09 15.23
N ARG A 25 6.97 24.75 14.20
CA ARG A 25 6.69 24.09 12.91
C ARG A 25 8.04 23.61 12.38
N ARG A 26 8.18 22.29 12.18
CA ARG A 26 9.42 21.71 11.61
C ARG A 26 9.77 22.46 10.30
N PRO A 27 11.04 22.78 10.05
CA PRO A 27 11.44 23.49 8.84
C PRO A 27 11.10 22.66 7.58
N PRO A 28 11.00 23.29 6.40
CA PRO A 28 10.90 22.57 5.12
C PRO A 28 11.99 21.50 5.00
N GLY A 29 11.62 20.33 4.47
CA GLY A 29 12.54 19.21 4.25
C GLY A 29 12.78 18.92 2.78
N VAL A 30 13.41 17.77 2.50
CA VAL A 30 13.64 17.30 1.13
C VAL A 30 12.33 17.11 0.36
N SER A 31 11.23 16.74 1.02
CA SER A 31 9.91 16.65 0.37
C SER A 31 9.31 18.00 -0.05
N ASP A 32 9.87 19.12 0.44
CA ASP A 32 9.40 20.48 0.14
C ASP A 32 10.23 21.18 -0.95
N ARG A 33 11.36 20.59 -1.37
CA ARG A 33 12.22 21.12 -2.45
C ARG A 33 11.65 20.78 -3.84
N PRO A 34 12.09 21.51 -4.90
CA PRO A 34 11.72 21.22 -6.29
C PRO A 34 11.86 19.73 -6.65
N MET A 35 10.96 19.24 -7.52
CA MET A 35 10.88 17.82 -7.85
C MET A 35 12.15 17.25 -8.49
N ASP A 36 12.81 18.03 -9.33
CA ASP A 36 14.08 17.69 -9.99
C ASP A 36 15.25 17.59 -9.00
N GLU A 37 15.28 18.44 -7.97
CA GLU A 37 16.27 18.35 -6.88
C GLU A 37 16.01 17.15 -5.96
N SER A 38 14.74 16.88 -5.66
CA SER A 38 14.36 15.88 -4.65
C SER A 38 14.21 14.47 -5.20
N TRP A 39 13.82 14.34 -6.46
CA TRP A 39 13.53 13.07 -7.12
C TRP A 39 14.15 13.02 -8.53
N PRO A 40 15.48 13.11 -8.64
CA PRO A 40 16.15 12.85 -9.90
C PRO A 40 16.05 11.36 -10.21
N VAL A 41 15.31 11.00 -11.25
CA VAL A 41 15.16 9.59 -11.65
C VAL A 41 16.39 9.13 -12.42
N THR A 42 17.06 8.11 -11.89
CA THR A 42 18.33 7.59 -12.40
C THR A 42 18.29 6.08 -12.68
N ARG A 43 17.22 5.41 -12.23
CA ARG A 43 17.08 3.94 -12.28
C ARG A 43 15.71 3.55 -12.84
N SER A 44 15.57 2.29 -13.25
CA SER A 44 14.28 1.68 -13.60
C SER A 44 13.80 0.77 -12.49
N TRP A 45 12.50 0.48 -12.46
CA TRP A 45 12.00 -0.66 -11.70
C TRP A 45 12.54 -1.96 -12.34
N ASP A 46 13.20 -2.77 -11.51
CA ASP A 46 13.68 -4.10 -11.83
C ASP A 46 13.31 -5.06 -10.68
N ALA A 47 13.61 -6.35 -10.84
CA ALA A 47 13.30 -7.35 -9.82
C ALA A 47 13.94 -7.05 -8.45
N ALA A 48 15.12 -6.42 -8.42
CA ALA A 48 15.79 -6.05 -7.18
C ALA A 48 15.08 -4.88 -6.48
N ALA A 49 14.65 -3.87 -7.24
CA ALA A 49 13.86 -2.75 -6.76
C ALA A 49 12.48 -3.20 -6.25
N GLU A 50 11.82 -4.14 -6.95
CA GLU A 50 10.55 -4.74 -6.49
C GLU A 50 10.73 -5.51 -5.18
N ALA A 51 11.78 -6.33 -5.08
CA ALA A 51 12.07 -7.07 -3.85
C ALA A 51 12.39 -6.11 -2.68
N GLU A 52 13.09 -5.01 -2.95
CA GLU A 52 13.36 -3.98 -1.95
C GLU A 52 12.09 -3.23 -1.51
N PHE A 53 11.22 -2.88 -2.47
CA PHE A 53 9.92 -2.30 -2.19
C PHE A 53 9.10 -3.21 -1.27
N GLY A 54 9.05 -4.50 -1.56
CA GLY A 54 8.36 -5.48 -0.72
C GLY A 54 8.92 -5.55 0.71
N ARG A 55 10.23 -5.63 0.88
CA ARG A 55 10.85 -5.62 2.23
C ARG A 55 10.53 -4.34 3.01
N TRP A 56 10.49 -3.21 2.33
CA TRP A 56 10.12 -1.93 2.93
C TRP A 56 8.63 -1.91 3.33
N VAL A 57 7.72 -2.33 2.46
CA VAL A 57 6.28 -2.44 2.78
C VAL A 57 6.04 -3.40 3.95
N GLN A 58 6.77 -4.53 4.01
CA GLN A 58 6.70 -5.46 5.14
C GLN A 58 7.09 -4.78 6.45
N THR A 59 8.14 -3.96 6.45
CA THR A 59 8.57 -3.20 7.64
C THR A 59 7.47 -2.25 8.13
N ILE A 60 6.83 -1.52 7.21
CA ILE A 60 5.71 -0.64 7.53
C ILE A 60 4.52 -1.44 8.06
N GLY A 61 4.14 -2.54 7.39
CA GLY A 61 3.01 -3.36 7.79
C GLY A 61 3.17 -4.03 9.16
N ARG A 62 4.38 -4.52 9.48
CA ARG A 62 4.70 -5.04 10.82
C ARG A 62 4.63 -3.94 11.90
N ALA A 63 4.95 -2.69 11.56
CA ALA A 63 4.77 -1.58 12.50
C ALA A 63 3.31 -1.31 12.80
N VAL A 64 2.44 -1.41 11.79
CA VAL A 64 0.99 -1.27 11.93
C VAL A 64 0.41 -2.42 12.77
N GLU A 65 0.81 -3.67 12.49
CA GLU A 65 0.40 -4.86 13.27
C GLU A 65 0.78 -4.71 14.74
N ALA A 66 2.01 -4.24 15.01
CA ALA A 66 2.50 -3.94 16.36
C ALA A 66 1.95 -2.62 16.96
N ARG A 67 1.01 -1.95 16.29
CA ARG A 67 0.38 -0.69 16.72
C ARG A 67 1.37 0.45 17.02
N ARG A 68 2.52 0.47 16.36
CA ARG A 68 3.58 1.49 16.53
C ARG A 68 3.27 2.80 15.77
N CYS A 69 2.33 2.76 14.84
CA CYS A 69 1.78 3.93 14.15
C CYS A 69 0.28 3.71 13.89
N ARG A 70 -0.48 4.80 13.68
CA ARG A 70 -1.96 4.75 13.53
C ARG A 70 -2.48 5.31 12.22
N THR A 71 -1.65 6.04 11.49
CA THR A 71 -1.93 6.57 10.15
C THR A 71 -0.74 6.31 9.23
N LEU A 72 -0.95 6.19 7.92
CA LEU A 72 0.15 6.01 6.97
C LEU A 72 1.19 7.14 7.10
N ALA A 73 0.74 8.39 7.17
CA ALA A 73 1.61 9.55 7.39
C ALA A 73 2.48 9.40 8.66
N SER A 74 1.89 8.93 9.78
CA SER A 74 2.65 8.72 11.03
C SER A 74 3.69 7.59 10.91
N CYS A 75 3.42 6.56 10.11
CA CYS A 75 4.39 5.50 9.85
C CYS A 75 5.55 6.03 9.00
N LEU A 76 5.26 6.79 7.94
CA LEU A 76 6.27 7.34 7.03
C LEU A 76 7.11 8.46 7.66
N ASP A 77 6.53 9.24 8.58
CA ASP A 77 7.20 10.34 9.28
C ASP A 77 8.00 9.89 10.52
N SER A 78 8.09 8.59 10.79
CA SER A 78 8.80 8.04 11.96
C SER A 78 10.15 7.42 11.56
N PRO A 79 11.29 8.00 11.98
CA PRO A 79 12.61 7.40 11.73
C PRO A 79 12.79 6.03 12.41
N ALA A 80 12.02 5.73 13.46
CA ALA A 80 12.05 4.44 14.15
C ALA A 80 11.25 3.33 13.41
N ILE A 81 10.44 3.70 12.42
CA ILE A 81 9.61 2.77 11.64
C ILE A 81 10.08 2.70 10.19
N ASN A 82 10.27 3.87 9.58
CA ASN A 82 10.55 3.99 8.16
C ASN A 82 12.07 4.16 7.93
N PRO A 83 12.79 3.13 7.44
CA PRO A 83 14.21 3.25 7.13
C PRO A 83 14.50 4.21 5.98
N LEU A 84 13.49 4.62 5.21
CA LEU A 84 13.58 5.62 4.14
C LEU A 84 13.17 7.02 4.58
N TYR A 85 13.00 7.23 5.89
CA TYR A 85 12.57 8.48 6.49
C TYR A 85 13.41 9.68 6.03
N VAL A 86 12.75 10.84 5.96
CA VAL A 86 13.38 12.13 5.67
C VAL A 86 12.97 13.16 6.71
N SER A 87 13.92 13.97 7.15
CA SER A 87 13.65 15.09 8.05
C SER A 87 12.88 16.21 7.34
N GLY A 88 12.13 16.98 8.13
CA GLY A 88 11.36 18.13 7.66
C GLY A 88 9.94 18.18 8.19
N ARG A 89 9.11 18.98 7.52
CA ARG A 89 7.67 19.09 7.80
C ARG A 89 7.00 17.72 7.77
N ARG A 90 6.12 17.50 8.75
CA ARG A 90 5.27 16.30 8.78
C ARG A 90 4.37 16.25 7.56
N SER A 91 4.09 15.05 7.11
CA SER A 91 3.15 14.75 6.04
C SER A 91 1.72 15.06 6.51
N THR A 92 0.94 15.71 5.66
CA THR A 92 -0.43 16.16 5.99
C THR A 92 -1.51 15.44 5.20
N PHE A 93 -1.13 14.51 4.33
CA PHE A 93 -2.09 13.70 3.57
C PHE A 93 -2.83 12.73 4.48
N ARG A 94 -4.07 12.43 4.12
CA ARG A 94 -4.79 11.26 4.60
C ARG A 94 -4.70 10.18 3.53
N ALA A 95 -4.86 8.93 3.94
CA ALA A 95 -4.82 7.79 3.03
C ALA A 95 -5.94 6.85 3.41
N ASP A 96 -6.90 6.69 2.50
CA ASP A 96 -7.86 5.60 2.55
C ASP A 96 -7.30 4.34 1.87
N CYS A 97 -8.16 3.33 1.70
CA CYS A 97 -7.82 2.04 1.16
C CYS A 97 -7.21 2.12 -0.26
N GLY A 98 -7.72 3.00 -1.13
CA GLY A 98 -7.24 3.17 -2.50
C GLY A 98 -5.94 3.95 -2.57
N ASP A 99 -5.71 4.88 -1.64
CA ASP A 99 -4.52 5.72 -1.59
C ASP A 99 -3.28 4.95 -1.14
N VAL A 100 -3.44 4.05 -0.15
CA VAL A 100 -2.34 3.36 0.53
C VAL A 100 -1.35 2.71 -0.46
N PRO A 101 -1.77 1.86 -1.42
CA PRO A 101 -0.84 1.24 -2.35
C PRO A 101 -0.08 2.28 -3.20
N TYR A 102 -0.76 3.33 -3.67
CA TYR A 102 -0.14 4.38 -4.50
C TYR A 102 0.84 5.25 -3.70
N ILE A 103 0.48 5.66 -2.48
CA ILE A 103 1.37 6.46 -1.62
C ILE A 103 2.61 5.65 -1.24
N LEU A 104 2.46 4.36 -0.89
CA LEU A 104 3.60 3.49 -0.62
C LEU A 104 4.52 3.38 -1.84
N ARG A 105 3.94 3.11 -3.02
CA ARG A 105 4.69 2.99 -4.28
C ARG A 105 5.42 4.29 -4.63
N ALA A 106 4.73 5.43 -4.58
CA ALA A 106 5.28 6.74 -4.87
C ALA A 106 6.39 7.14 -3.89
N TYR A 107 6.17 6.93 -2.59
CA TYR A 107 7.16 7.25 -1.57
C TYR A 107 8.44 6.43 -1.75
N PHE A 108 8.30 5.12 -1.99
CA PHE A 108 9.46 4.27 -2.26
C PHE A 108 10.18 4.70 -3.54
N ALA A 109 9.44 4.94 -4.62
CA ALA A 109 9.99 5.37 -5.89
C ALA A 109 10.82 6.66 -5.75
N TRP A 110 10.29 7.62 -5.00
CA TRP A 110 10.99 8.85 -4.65
C TRP A 110 12.30 8.60 -3.92
N ARG A 111 12.25 7.79 -2.86
CA ARG A 111 13.42 7.51 -2.02
C ARG A 111 14.45 6.62 -2.69
N ARG A 112 14.11 6.01 -3.82
CA ARG A 112 14.99 5.14 -4.62
C ARG A 112 15.27 5.65 -6.02
N GLN A 113 14.91 6.89 -6.34
CA GLN A 113 15.18 7.52 -7.64
C GLN A 113 14.62 6.70 -8.82
N LEU A 114 13.46 6.08 -8.61
CA LEU A 114 12.74 5.28 -9.60
C LEU A 114 11.63 6.12 -10.25
N PRO A 115 11.26 5.88 -11.52
CA PRO A 115 10.15 6.56 -12.15
C PRO A 115 8.82 6.20 -11.47
N PHE A 116 7.89 7.16 -11.46
CA PHE A 116 6.53 6.97 -10.98
C PHE A 116 5.51 7.77 -11.77
N LEU A 117 4.53 7.10 -12.34
CA LEU A 117 3.36 7.74 -12.89
C LEU A 117 2.11 6.98 -12.44
N HIS A 118 0.98 7.63 -12.53
CA HIS A 118 -0.28 6.98 -12.23
C HIS A 118 -1.36 7.52 -13.16
N THR A 119 -2.40 6.75 -13.33
CA THR A 119 -3.65 7.18 -13.94
C THR A 119 -4.18 8.34 -13.10
N ALA A 120 -4.55 9.43 -13.76
CA ALA A 120 -5.06 10.63 -13.12
C ALA A 120 -6.57 10.80 -13.32
N SER A 121 -7.13 10.10 -14.32
CA SER A 121 -8.58 9.98 -14.51
C SER A 121 -8.91 8.68 -15.20
N VAL A 122 -10.11 8.17 -14.94
CA VAL A 122 -10.65 6.95 -15.55
C VAL A 122 -11.92 7.28 -16.33
N ARG A 123 -12.20 6.49 -17.35
CA ARG A 123 -13.47 6.51 -18.10
C ARG A 123 -14.11 5.12 -18.08
N GLY A 124 -15.43 5.04 -17.90
CA GLY A 124 -16.19 3.81 -18.07
C GLY A 124 -16.59 3.57 -19.53
N GLU A 125 -16.90 2.32 -19.89
CA GLU A 125 -17.45 2.00 -21.24
C GLU A 125 -18.89 2.53 -21.42
N ARG A 126 -19.68 2.58 -20.34
CA ARG A 126 -20.93 3.36 -20.31
C ARG A 126 -20.64 4.70 -19.65
N ALA A 127 -21.41 5.73 -20.02
CA ALA A 127 -21.38 7.04 -19.37
C ALA A 127 -21.89 6.95 -17.91
N SER A 128 -21.26 6.15 -17.05
CA SER A 128 -21.34 6.40 -15.62
C SER A 128 -20.55 7.68 -15.37
N ARG A 129 -21.19 8.67 -14.75
CA ARG A 129 -20.55 9.95 -14.43
C ARG A 129 -19.43 9.80 -13.40
N ASP A 130 -19.39 8.65 -12.74
CA ASP A 130 -18.45 8.33 -11.67
C ASP A 130 -17.73 7.01 -11.96
N GLY A 131 -16.41 7.09 -12.14
CA GLY A 131 -15.54 5.94 -12.36
C GLY A 131 -15.47 5.01 -11.15
N ARG A 132 -15.84 5.46 -9.94
CA ARG A 132 -15.88 4.59 -8.76
C ARG A 132 -16.88 3.44 -8.93
N TYR A 133 -17.97 3.68 -9.66
CA TYR A 133 -19.08 2.72 -9.82
C TYR A 133 -19.19 2.08 -11.21
N SER A 134 -18.24 2.36 -12.11
CA SER A 134 -18.21 1.79 -13.46
C SER A 134 -17.76 0.33 -13.44
N TYR A 135 -18.39 -0.52 -14.25
CA TYR A 135 -18.03 -1.95 -14.34
C TYR A 135 -16.81 -2.22 -15.23
N THR A 136 -16.30 -1.22 -15.95
CA THR A 136 -15.23 -1.38 -16.94
C THR A 136 -14.42 -0.09 -17.09
N ASN A 137 -13.65 0.27 -16.06
CA ASN A 137 -12.78 1.43 -16.18
C ASN A 137 -11.62 1.18 -17.14
N ARG A 138 -11.24 2.25 -17.82
CA ARG A 138 -9.98 2.38 -18.54
C ARG A 138 -9.30 3.68 -18.13
N PRO A 139 -7.95 3.72 -18.13
CA PRO A 139 -7.22 4.97 -18.03
C PRO A 139 -7.69 5.97 -19.09
N ALA A 140 -7.89 7.23 -18.70
CA ALA A 140 -8.22 8.33 -19.60
C ALA A 140 -7.11 9.39 -19.65
N SER A 141 -6.40 9.59 -18.54
CA SER A 141 -5.20 10.42 -18.49
C SER A 141 -4.22 9.89 -17.44
N THR A 142 -2.97 10.33 -17.52
CA THR A 142 -1.91 9.97 -16.56
C THR A 142 -1.19 11.21 -16.07
N ARG A 143 -0.59 11.13 -14.88
CA ARG A 143 0.33 12.11 -14.32
C ARG A 143 1.63 11.43 -13.93
N ARG A 144 2.74 12.08 -14.24
CA ARG A 144 4.10 11.70 -13.85
C ARG A 144 4.51 12.43 -12.59
N TRP A 145 5.46 11.87 -11.87
CA TRP A 145 6.03 12.54 -10.71
C TRP A 145 6.54 13.94 -11.05
N SER A 146 7.17 14.10 -12.22
CA SER A 146 7.71 15.37 -12.73
C SER A 146 6.64 16.42 -13.05
N ASP A 147 5.37 16.05 -13.11
CA ASP A 147 4.27 17.01 -13.33
C ASP A 147 3.90 17.75 -12.03
N TYR A 148 4.48 17.37 -10.89
CA TYR A 148 4.27 18.00 -9.58
C TYR A 148 5.47 18.86 -9.17
N ALA A 149 5.21 19.98 -8.49
CA ALA A 149 6.29 20.87 -8.05
C ALA A 149 7.20 20.26 -6.98
N THR A 150 6.66 19.41 -6.08
CA THR A 150 7.43 18.79 -4.99
C THR A 150 6.90 17.38 -4.65
N PRO A 151 7.71 16.48 -4.07
CA PRO A 151 7.25 15.18 -3.58
C PRO A 151 6.09 15.29 -2.59
N ARG A 152 6.08 16.32 -1.74
CA ARG A 152 4.97 16.56 -0.81
C ARG A 152 3.65 16.81 -1.53
N ARG A 153 3.66 17.64 -2.58
CA ARG A 153 2.44 17.94 -3.34
C ARG A 153 1.91 16.69 -4.04
N LEU A 154 2.80 15.88 -4.60
CA LEU A 154 2.43 14.59 -5.19
C LEU A 154 1.74 13.66 -4.19
N LEU A 155 2.36 13.41 -3.03
CA LEU A 155 1.80 12.50 -2.02
C LEU A 155 0.46 13.03 -1.47
N HIS A 156 0.31 14.35 -1.37
CA HIS A 156 -0.95 14.99 -0.99
C HIS A 156 -2.03 14.85 -2.06
N ASP A 157 -1.69 15.06 -3.34
CA ASP A 157 -2.63 14.94 -4.46
C ASP A 157 -3.13 13.50 -4.60
N ILE A 158 -2.25 12.49 -4.48
CA ILE A 158 -2.65 11.07 -4.47
C ILE A 158 -3.74 10.84 -3.43
N GLY A 159 -3.51 11.21 -2.16
CA GLY A 159 -4.46 11.03 -1.06
C GLY A 159 -5.75 11.85 -1.15
N SER A 160 -5.97 12.56 -2.25
CA SER A 160 -7.20 13.33 -2.52
C SER A 160 -7.84 13.03 -3.87
N SER A 161 -7.14 12.30 -4.75
CA SER A 161 -7.55 12.07 -6.14
C SER A 161 -7.67 10.60 -6.52
N VAL A 162 -6.87 9.73 -5.88
CA VAL A 162 -6.93 8.29 -6.10
C VAL A 162 -8.13 7.71 -5.32
N HIS A 163 -8.69 6.63 -5.86
CA HIS A 163 -9.79 5.88 -5.25
C HIS A 163 -9.79 4.42 -5.74
N SER A 164 -10.61 3.56 -5.14
CA SER A 164 -10.65 2.14 -5.51
C SER A 164 -11.00 1.86 -6.99
N GLY A 165 -11.73 2.75 -7.65
CA GLY A 165 -11.98 2.70 -9.11
C GLY A 165 -10.72 2.66 -10.00
N PHE A 166 -9.55 3.08 -9.51
CA PHE A 166 -8.27 2.95 -10.23
C PHE A 166 -7.74 1.50 -10.28
N PHE A 167 -8.27 0.60 -9.46
CA PHE A 167 -8.00 -0.84 -9.50
C PHE A 167 -9.08 -1.63 -10.25
N ARG A 168 -10.21 -0.97 -10.57
CA ARG A 168 -11.37 -1.56 -11.25
C ARG A 168 -11.17 -1.72 -12.75
N MET A 169 -10.07 -2.37 -13.10
CA MET A 169 -9.50 -2.45 -14.44
C MET A 169 -9.58 -3.87 -14.97
N ARG A 170 -10.11 -4.00 -16.19
CA ARG A 170 -10.15 -5.28 -16.91
C ARG A 170 -8.74 -5.88 -17.05
N PRO A 171 -8.62 -7.22 -17.07
CA PRO A 171 -7.33 -7.89 -17.05
C PRO A 171 -6.55 -7.70 -18.36
N GLU A 172 -7.21 -7.38 -19.47
CA GLU A 172 -6.57 -7.25 -20.79
C GLU A 172 -5.92 -5.89 -21.04
N LEU A 173 -6.12 -4.90 -20.15
CA LEU A 173 -5.62 -3.54 -20.37
C LEU A 173 -4.11 -3.47 -20.14
N ASP A 174 -3.36 -3.17 -21.19
CA ASP A 174 -1.90 -2.96 -21.13
C ASP A 174 -1.50 -1.62 -20.48
N ASP A 175 -2.42 -0.66 -20.43
CA ASP A 175 -2.17 0.72 -20.03
C ASP A 175 -2.62 1.04 -18.60
N SER A 176 -3.19 0.08 -17.85
CA SER A 176 -3.52 0.25 -16.44
C SER A 176 -2.27 0.36 -15.55
N ASP A 177 -2.37 1.00 -14.39
CA ASP A 177 -1.23 1.09 -13.46
C ASP A 177 -0.92 -0.25 -12.78
N THR A 178 -1.94 -1.12 -12.65
CA THR A 178 -1.81 -2.45 -12.05
C THR A 178 -2.36 -3.54 -12.98
N TYR A 179 -1.82 -4.74 -12.85
CA TYR A 179 -2.20 -5.92 -13.64
C TYR A 179 -2.52 -7.11 -12.72
N PRO A 180 -3.45 -7.99 -13.11
CA PRO A 180 -3.74 -9.21 -12.35
C PRO A 180 -2.57 -10.18 -12.44
N VAL A 181 -2.31 -10.89 -11.36
CA VAL A 181 -1.17 -11.79 -11.24
C VAL A 181 -1.56 -13.25 -11.09
N CYS A 182 -0.65 -14.16 -11.42
CA CYS A 182 -0.77 -15.56 -11.06
C CYS A 182 -0.75 -15.76 -9.52
N VAL A 183 -1.19 -16.93 -9.06
CA VAL A 183 -1.26 -17.26 -7.62
C VAL A 183 -0.11 -18.19 -7.25
N ASP A 184 1.01 -17.57 -6.91
CA ASP A 184 2.19 -18.18 -6.32
C ASP A 184 3.00 -17.16 -5.49
N ARG A 185 4.02 -17.65 -4.77
CA ARG A 185 4.84 -16.83 -3.86
C ARG A 185 5.80 -15.87 -4.57
N GLY A 186 6.06 -16.07 -5.86
CA GLY A 186 6.86 -15.15 -6.67
C GLY A 186 6.05 -13.94 -7.11
N ALA A 187 4.76 -14.13 -7.39
CA ALA A 187 3.85 -13.10 -7.86
C ALA A 187 3.14 -12.33 -6.72
N ILE A 188 2.69 -13.02 -5.67
CA ILE A 188 2.02 -12.41 -4.52
C ILE A 188 3.03 -12.20 -3.40
N HIS A 189 3.40 -10.95 -3.17
CA HIS A 189 4.43 -10.56 -2.22
C HIS A 189 4.06 -9.25 -1.50
N PRO A 190 4.79 -8.84 -0.45
CA PRO A 190 4.59 -7.52 0.13
C PRO A 190 4.64 -6.41 -0.93
N GLY A 191 3.66 -5.52 -0.95
CA GLY A 191 3.46 -4.51 -2.00
C GLY A 191 2.37 -4.86 -3.02
N THR A 192 2.01 -6.14 -3.18
CA THR A 192 0.85 -6.56 -4.00
C THR A 192 -0.44 -5.97 -3.43
N ALA A 193 -1.31 -5.44 -4.28
CA ALA A 193 -2.63 -4.99 -3.88
C ALA A 193 -3.65 -6.14 -3.99
N PHE A 194 -4.62 -6.21 -3.09
CA PHE A 194 -5.86 -6.97 -3.28
C PHE A 194 -7.00 -5.98 -3.50
N TYR A 195 -7.65 -6.08 -4.65
CA TYR A 195 -8.84 -5.28 -4.94
C TYR A 195 -10.10 -6.11 -4.75
N ASP A 196 -10.93 -5.66 -3.82
CA ASP A 196 -12.31 -6.11 -3.63
C ASP A 196 -13.25 -5.20 -4.44
N PRO A 197 -14.01 -5.73 -5.42
CA PRO A 197 -14.94 -4.96 -6.24
C PRO A 197 -16.04 -4.21 -5.49
N ASP A 198 -16.25 -4.47 -4.20
CA ASP A 198 -17.12 -3.68 -3.31
C ASP A 198 -16.51 -2.31 -2.94
N GLY A 199 -15.35 -1.99 -3.52
CA GLY A 199 -14.71 -0.67 -3.43
C GLY A 199 -13.60 -0.62 -2.39
N HIS A 200 -13.06 -1.77 -1.99
CA HIS A 200 -12.04 -1.87 -0.96
C HIS A 200 -10.70 -2.34 -1.55
N VAL A 201 -9.60 -1.72 -1.14
CA VAL A 201 -8.25 -2.06 -1.61
C VAL A 201 -7.34 -2.25 -0.41
N LEU A 202 -6.57 -3.33 -0.40
CA LEU A 202 -5.65 -3.63 0.68
C LEU A 202 -4.28 -3.93 0.12
N THR A 203 -3.23 -3.63 0.88
CA THR A 203 -1.85 -3.93 0.47
C THR A 203 -1.32 -5.11 1.26
N VAL A 204 -0.81 -6.13 0.58
CA VAL A 204 -0.06 -7.23 1.19
C VAL A 204 1.19 -6.67 1.84
N TYR A 205 1.45 -7.03 3.11
CA TYR A 205 2.72 -6.74 3.77
C TYR A 205 3.47 -7.99 4.22
N GLU A 206 2.82 -9.15 4.27
CA GLU A 206 3.48 -10.41 4.58
C GLU A 206 2.69 -11.60 4.01
N VAL A 207 3.43 -12.57 3.47
CA VAL A 207 2.93 -13.92 3.13
C VAL A 207 3.69 -14.90 4.00
N ARG A 208 3.03 -15.49 5.00
CA ARG A 208 3.67 -16.36 5.98
C ARG A 208 4.00 -17.74 5.40
N PRO A 209 4.87 -18.54 6.06
CA PRO A 209 5.21 -19.87 5.57
C PRO A 209 4.02 -20.82 5.41
N ASP A 210 2.97 -20.66 6.22
CA ASP A 210 1.73 -21.45 6.14
C ASP A 210 0.74 -20.94 5.06
N GLY A 211 1.14 -19.95 4.26
CA GLY A 211 0.33 -19.32 3.23
C GLY A 211 -0.65 -18.26 3.74
N GLU A 212 -0.62 -17.95 5.04
CA GLU A 212 -1.43 -16.87 5.60
C GLU A 212 -0.94 -15.51 5.07
N ILE A 213 -1.85 -14.74 4.45
CA ILE A 213 -1.54 -13.39 3.95
C ILE A 213 -1.99 -12.35 4.97
N ARG A 214 -1.09 -11.41 5.25
CA ARG A 214 -1.34 -10.23 6.07
C ARG A 214 -1.41 -8.97 5.21
N LEU A 215 -2.43 -8.17 5.48
CA LEU A 215 -2.81 -6.99 4.71
C LEU A 215 -2.81 -5.74 5.60
N ILE A 216 -2.42 -4.60 5.05
CA ILE A 216 -2.67 -3.27 5.65
C ILE A 216 -3.79 -2.57 4.91
N ASP A 217 -4.55 -1.79 5.67
CA ASP A 217 -5.83 -1.21 5.27
C ASP A 217 -5.94 0.23 5.79
N GLY A 218 -6.24 1.16 4.87
CA GLY A 218 -6.49 2.56 5.17
C GLY A 218 -7.99 2.85 5.22
N HIS A 219 -8.44 3.58 6.23
CA HIS A 219 -9.86 3.91 6.38
C HIS A 219 -10.14 5.36 5.96
N PRO A 220 -11.37 5.73 5.57
CA PRO A 220 -11.72 7.11 5.22
C PRO A 220 -11.39 8.16 6.30
N GLY A 221 -11.33 7.74 7.58
CA GLY A 221 -10.88 8.58 8.70
C GLY A 221 -9.37 8.77 8.79
N GLY A 222 -8.57 8.15 7.91
CA GLY A 222 -7.11 8.14 7.90
C GLY A 222 -6.46 7.15 8.88
N SER A 223 -7.26 6.37 9.62
CA SER A 223 -6.73 5.30 10.45
C SER A 223 -6.15 4.19 9.56
N PHE A 224 -5.12 3.52 10.08
CA PHE A 224 -4.35 2.54 9.35
C PHE A 224 -4.19 1.28 10.19
N THR A 225 -4.66 0.15 9.66
CA THR A 225 -4.80 -1.11 10.42
C THR A 225 -4.23 -2.29 9.66
N SER A 226 -3.89 -3.35 10.38
CA SER A 226 -3.52 -4.64 9.80
C SER A 226 -4.67 -5.63 9.93
N ARG A 227 -4.88 -6.47 8.92
CA ARG A 227 -5.83 -7.60 8.97
C ARG A 227 -5.29 -8.80 8.20
N ARG A 228 -6.05 -9.89 8.28
CA ARG A 228 -5.76 -11.13 7.57
C ARG A 228 -6.58 -11.17 6.28
N PHE A 229 -6.01 -11.75 5.24
CA PHE A 229 -6.80 -12.15 4.07
C PHE A 229 -7.78 -13.26 4.48
N SER A 230 -9.05 -13.11 4.16
CA SER A 230 -10.12 -14.04 4.53
C SER A 230 -11.31 -13.90 3.58
N SER A 231 -12.30 -14.78 3.74
CA SER A 231 -13.57 -14.77 3.00
C SER A 231 -14.42 -13.50 3.17
N GLN A 232 -14.03 -12.58 4.06
CA GLN A 232 -14.64 -11.25 4.16
C GLN A 232 -14.21 -10.31 3.03
N LEU A 233 -13.23 -10.69 2.22
CA LEU A 233 -12.79 -9.95 1.04
C LEU A 233 -13.28 -10.67 -0.20
N THR A 234 -14.05 -10.00 -1.03
CA THR A 234 -14.70 -10.59 -2.19
C THR A 234 -13.76 -10.55 -3.40
N LEU A 235 -13.66 -11.67 -4.12
CA LEU A 235 -12.91 -11.73 -5.39
C LEU A 235 -13.65 -11.00 -6.52
N GLY A 236 -14.99 -11.10 -6.53
CA GLY A 236 -15.86 -10.61 -7.59
C GLY A 236 -15.58 -11.29 -8.93
N SER A 237 -15.63 -10.51 -10.02
CA SER A 237 -15.41 -11.02 -11.38
C SER A 237 -14.16 -10.43 -12.04
N SER A 238 -13.58 -11.16 -12.99
CA SER A 238 -12.43 -10.68 -13.78
C SER A 238 -12.75 -9.39 -14.52
N ARG A 239 -14.01 -9.22 -14.99
CA ARG A 239 -14.47 -7.99 -15.66
C ARG A 239 -14.33 -6.74 -14.79
N GLN A 240 -14.55 -6.87 -13.48
CA GLN A 240 -14.38 -5.79 -12.52
C GLN A 240 -12.92 -5.62 -12.10
N GLY A 241 -12.04 -6.58 -12.39
CA GLY A 241 -10.62 -6.53 -12.06
C GLY A 241 -10.28 -6.95 -10.63
N GLY A 242 -11.20 -7.62 -9.92
CA GLY A 242 -10.97 -8.04 -8.54
C GLY A 242 -9.87 -9.09 -8.39
N GLY A 243 -9.31 -9.18 -7.19
CA GLY A 243 -8.20 -10.08 -6.85
C GLY A 243 -6.86 -9.39 -6.61
N PHE A 244 -5.80 -10.19 -6.57
CA PHE A 244 -4.42 -9.74 -6.41
C PHE A 244 -3.89 -9.08 -7.67
N ARG A 245 -3.22 -7.94 -7.50
CA ARG A 245 -2.66 -7.13 -8.57
C ARG A 245 -1.32 -6.53 -8.18
N ASN A 246 -0.37 -6.54 -9.11
CA ASN A 246 0.91 -5.85 -8.96
C ASN A 246 0.92 -4.54 -9.74
N PHE A 247 1.71 -3.57 -9.28
CA PHE A 247 1.99 -2.35 -10.05
C PHE A 247 2.87 -2.68 -11.25
N ARG A 248 2.58 -2.10 -12.42
CA ARG A 248 3.46 -2.23 -13.58
C ARG A 248 4.82 -1.58 -13.28
N PRO A 249 5.95 -2.29 -13.45
CA PRO A 249 7.27 -1.73 -13.21
C PRO A 249 7.60 -0.73 -14.32
N MET A 250 7.84 0.54 -13.95
CA MET A 250 8.16 1.58 -14.92
C MET A 250 9.63 1.53 -15.33
N LEU A 251 9.85 1.59 -16.63
CA LEU A 251 11.16 1.51 -17.24
C LEU A 251 11.59 2.88 -17.75
N LEU A 252 12.82 3.28 -17.44
CA LEU A 252 13.48 4.43 -18.02
C LEU A 252 14.30 3.97 -19.24
N ARG A 253 13.86 4.33 -20.45
CA ARG A 253 14.52 3.99 -21.71
C ARG A 253 14.82 5.26 -22.50
N ARG A 254 16.11 5.56 -22.70
CA ARG A 254 16.58 6.73 -23.48
C ARG A 254 15.90 8.05 -23.03
N GLY A 255 15.77 8.25 -21.73
CA GLY A 255 15.11 9.44 -21.14
C GLY A 255 13.58 9.43 -21.16
N ALA A 256 12.94 8.42 -21.76
CA ALA A 256 11.50 8.24 -21.74
C ALA A 256 11.06 7.19 -20.71
N ILE A 257 9.89 7.38 -20.11
CA ILE A 257 9.27 6.41 -19.21
C ILE A 257 8.33 5.53 -20.04
N THR A 258 8.49 4.22 -19.93
CA THR A 258 7.63 3.23 -20.58
C THR A 258 7.09 2.25 -19.54
N ARG A 259 5.91 1.67 -19.81
CA ARG A 259 5.35 0.57 -19.03
C ARG A 259 5.38 -0.71 -19.87
N PRO A 260 5.70 -1.88 -19.28
CA PRO A 260 5.59 -3.15 -19.97
C PRO A 260 4.12 -3.51 -20.23
N ARG A 261 3.88 -4.13 -21.39
CA ARG A 261 2.60 -4.77 -21.71
C ARG A 261 2.44 -6.06 -20.91
N ASN A 262 1.22 -6.59 -20.87
CA ASN A 262 0.90 -7.87 -20.24
C ASN A 262 1.80 -9.02 -20.71
N ALA A 263 2.09 -9.08 -22.01
CA ALA A 263 2.95 -10.12 -22.59
C ALA A 263 4.41 -10.05 -22.13
N GLU A 264 4.85 -8.94 -21.54
CA GLU A 264 6.22 -8.75 -21.03
C GLU A 264 6.33 -9.05 -19.52
N LEU A 265 5.21 -9.36 -18.85
CA LEU A 265 5.14 -9.59 -17.41
C LEU A 265 5.04 -11.08 -17.12
N SER A 266 6.09 -11.65 -16.51
CA SER A 266 6.18 -13.10 -16.25
C SER A 266 5.17 -13.61 -15.23
N ASP A 267 4.67 -12.72 -14.36
CA ASP A 267 3.69 -13.01 -13.32
C ASP A 267 2.27 -12.60 -13.72
N TYR A 268 2.05 -12.11 -14.94
CA TYR A 268 0.72 -11.76 -15.43
C TYR A 268 -0.14 -13.02 -15.66
N ASP A 269 -1.34 -13.01 -15.08
CA ASP A 269 -2.36 -14.00 -15.40
C ASP A 269 -3.74 -13.35 -15.36
N ALA A 270 -4.41 -13.34 -16.50
CA ALA A 270 -5.70 -12.68 -16.68
C ALA A 270 -6.84 -13.36 -15.91
N MET A 271 -6.76 -14.67 -15.69
CA MET A 271 -7.93 -15.50 -15.43
C MET A 271 -7.78 -16.50 -14.30
N VAL A 272 -6.58 -16.93 -13.91
CA VAL A 272 -6.41 -18.02 -12.92
C VAL A 272 -7.10 -17.74 -11.58
N GLN A 273 -7.12 -16.47 -11.17
CA GLN A 273 -7.82 -16.06 -9.95
C GLN A 273 -9.33 -16.20 -10.05
N HIS A 274 -9.90 -16.25 -11.25
CA HIS A 274 -11.35 -16.28 -11.56
C HIS A 274 -11.79 -17.57 -12.27
N ASP A 275 -10.94 -18.60 -12.28
CA ASP A 275 -11.23 -19.91 -12.89
C ASP A 275 -11.36 -20.97 -11.78
N PRO A 276 -12.58 -21.26 -11.29
CA PRO A 276 -12.80 -22.25 -10.25
C PRO A 276 -12.26 -23.64 -10.60
N ALA A 277 -12.18 -24.01 -11.88
CA ALA A 277 -11.61 -25.30 -12.29
C ALA A 277 -10.10 -25.40 -11.96
N ARG A 278 -9.42 -24.28 -11.73
CA ARG A 278 -8.02 -24.21 -11.30
C ARG A 278 -7.86 -24.27 -9.78
N TRP A 279 -8.94 -24.09 -9.02
CA TRP A 279 -8.88 -24.07 -7.56
C TRP A 279 -8.88 -25.47 -6.95
N VAL A 280 -8.05 -26.35 -7.52
CA VAL A 280 -7.94 -27.75 -7.14
C VAL A 280 -6.56 -28.01 -6.55
N VAL A 281 -6.52 -28.64 -5.38
CA VAL A 281 -5.27 -29.10 -4.76
C VAL A 281 -5.40 -30.57 -4.39
N ARG A 282 -4.48 -31.41 -4.88
CA ARG A 282 -4.48 -32.87 -4.65
C ARG A 282 -5.84 -33.51 -4.96
N GLY A 283 -6.46 -33.11 -6.08
CA GLY A 283 -7.77 -33.60 -6.53
C GLY A 283 -8.98 -33.05 -5.78
N ARG A 284 -8.80 -32.21 -4.75
CA ARG A 284 -9.91 -31.58 -4.02
C ARG A 284 -10.18 -30.17 -4.53
N GLN A 285 -11.43 -29.89 -4.88
CA GLN A 285 -11.93 -28.54 -5.15
C GLN A 285 -11.92 -27.72 -3.85
N LEU A 286 -11.38 -26.51 -3.90
CA LEU A 286 -11.34 -25.56 -2.80
C LEU A 286 -12.11 -24.27 -3.17
N GLY A 287 -12.50 -23.52 -2.14
CA GLY A 287 -12.88 -22.13 -2.31
C GLY A 287 -11.65 -21.26 -2.58
N TYR A 288 -11.85 -20.10 -3.22
CA TYR A 288 -10.78 -19.21 -3.64
C TYR A 288 -9.76 -18.89 -2.52
N HIS A 289 -10.23 -18.47 -1.33
CA HIS A 289 -9.34 -18.08 -0.24
C HIS A 289 -8.49 -19.24 0.31
N ASP A 290 -9.09 -20.42 0.44
CA ASP A 290 -8.38 -21.62 0.87
C ASP A 290 -7.39 -22.08 -0.18
N TRP A 291 -7.77 -22.01 -1.46
CA TRP A 291 -6.89 -22.31 -2.58
C TRP A 291 -5.68 -21.38 -2.60
N VAL A 292 -5.89 -20.06 -2.50
CA VAL A 292 -4.79 -19.07 -2.40
C VAL A 292 -3.88 -19.41 -1.23
N ARG A 293 -4.43 -19.63 -0.03
CA ARG A 293 -3.64 -19.96 1.17
C ARG A 293 -2.77 -21.20 0.93
N VAL A 294 -3.35 -22.28 0.41
CA VAL A 294 -2.60 -23.52 0.15
C VAL A 294 -1.56 -23.34 -0.94
N ARG A 295 -1.87 -22.61 -2.01
CA ARG A 295 -0.94 -22.30 -3.11
C ARG A 295 0.26 -21.46 -2.66
N LEU A 296 0.04 -20.55 -1.71
CA LEU A 296 1.08 -19.72 -1.16
C LEU A 296 1.80 -20.37 0.03
N GLY A 297 1.37 -21.52 0.52
CA GLY A 297 2.11 -22.27 1.53
C GLY A 297 3.52 -22.61 1.05
N ALA A 298 4.53 -22.43 1.90
CA ALA A 298 5.87 -22.95 1.64
C ALA A 298 5.77 -24.48 1.50
N PRO A 299 6.59 -25.09 0.62
CA PRO A 299 6.73 -26.54 0.61
C PRO A 299 7.03 -27.01 2.04
N LEU A 300 6.36 -28.08 2.48
CA LEU A 300 6.72 -28.70 3.75
C LEU A 300 8.22 -29.05 3.71
N PRO A 301 8.98 -28.76 4.77
CA PRO A 301 10.37 -29.20 4.82
C PRO A 301 10.43 -30.72 4.63
N PRO A 302 11.49 -31.25 4.00
CA PRO A 302 11.64 -32.70 3.81
C PRO A 302 11.47 -33.41 5.17
N GLY A 303 10.54 -34.37 5.25
CA GLY A 303 10.28 -35.15 6.46
C GLY A 303 9.22 -34.60 7.42
N ALA A 304 8.49 -33.53 7.07
CA ALA A 304 7.37 -33.09 7.89
C ALA A 304 6.26 -34.17 7.94
N PRO A 305 5.76 -34.54 9.13
CA PRO A 305 4.65 -35.49 9.23
C PRO A 305 3.40 -34.91 8.54
N PRO A 306 2.54 -35.77 7.96
CA PRO A 306 1.30 -35.31 7.34
C PRO A 306 0.49 -34.50 8.35
N ALA A 307 0.00 -33.34 7.92
CA ALA A 307 -0.82 -32.48 8.76
C ALA A 307 -2.02 -33.28 9.28
N ALA A 308 -2.17 -33.38 10.60
CA ALA A 308 -3.32 -34.01 11.22
C ALA A 308 -4.58 -33.26 10.78
N THR A 309 -5.39 -33.91 9.95
CA THR A 309 -6.74 -33.45 9.63
C THR A 309 -7.53 -33.38 10.93
N SER A 310 -7.79 -32.16 11.41
CA SER A 310 -8.78 -31.93 12.46
C SER A 310 -10.15 -32.34 11.90
N ALA A 311 -10.58 -33.55 12.26
CA ALA A 311 -11.96 -33.96 12.11
C ALA A 311 -12.78 -33.17 13.13
N VAL A 312 -13.42 -32.08 12.68
CA VAL A 312 -14.57 -31.54 13.39
C VAL A 312 -15.72 -32.51 13.13
N ALA A 313 -15.83 -33.51 14.01
CA ALA A 313 -16.94 -34.44 14.02
C ALA A 313 -18.20 -33.70 14.49
N ALA A 314 -19.25 -33.80 13.67
CA ALA A 314 -20.59 -33.38 13.99
C ALA A 314 -21.10 -34.09 15.25
N ALA A 315 -21.43 -33.31 16.28
CA ALA A 315 -22.20 -33.77 17.42
C ALA A 315 -23.33 -32.76 17.69
N SER A 316 -24.41 -32.88 16.94
CA SER A 316 -25.74 -32.36 17.32
C SER A 316 -26.82 -33.07 16.52
N ALA A 317 -27.13 -34.29 16.91
CA ALA A 317 -28.43 -34.92 16.71
C ALA A 317 -28.51 -36.17 17.60
N ARG A 318 -29.01 -35.99 18.84
CA ARG A 318 -29.74 -36.96 19.69
C ARG A 318 -29.64 -36.52 21.15
N ARG A 319 -30.63 -35.74 21.59
CA ARG A 319 -31.49 -35.99 22.77
C ARG A 319 -32.57 -34.92 22.80
#